data_AF-A0AAD8YIN9-F1
#
_entry.id   AF-A0AAD8YIN9-F1
#
_cell.length_a   1.000
_cell.length_b   1.000
_cell.length_c   1.000
_cell.angle_alpha   90.00
_cell.angle_beta   90.00
_cell.angle_gamma   90.00
#
_symmetry.space_group_name_H-M   'P 1'
#
loop_
_entity.id
_entity.type
_entity.pdbx_description
1 polymer ?
#
loop_
_entity_poly.entity_id
_entity_poly.type
_entity_poly.pdbx_seq_one_letter_code
_entity_poly.pdbx_strand_id
1 'polypeptide(L)'
;MVLQYNALESFTENDTTTEVRAPTADSSNQKQPSNLIPSIFRFDNDNSPIEATGLALNSIARGLVGMSSLFLGPALLILAQDAANEASGCNTTNNNDDGQNDCSDDDDEGRVYGMRPSSLLTNIGVFSGVFSAILLPLFGAIVDHTPHRKAIGQWAAILLSIIKGLKSSHLCAAYAYTAELSIDPKEQTIYNARFQTINYFSMLAFLIVVTLTSSLLHVGDMVKHEYRKHWHSSYAPSYLALLGSGSSPALRQVPDNSTLLTAGFRKLSHTSSEIIQHWAPLRYFLLSVMLSESATGALSTISTTYMIHVLNMTSSQIGYVFLCVFVAGIPGSKLVWTGILWVPPFLFTFLNEIGASMRIGLGSLNLFFAGGFVFLKMIGDYQDAVDFALSRGVGGDGDDTWSSKDSCDGSNGAKRLSLPELT
;
A
#
# COMPACT_ATOMS: atom_id res chain seq x y z
N MET A 1 32.70 -7.22 13.29
CA MET A 1 33.19 -6.05 12.54
C MET A 1 32.50 -4.82 13.14
N VAL A 2 33.23 -3.99 13.88
CA VAL A 2 32.69 -2.88 14.66
C VAL A 2 33.42 -1.61 14.24
N LEU A 3 32.70 -0.57 13.85
CA LEU A 3 33.24 0.75 13.59
C LEU A 3 32.80 1.69 14.70
N GLN A 4 33.75 2.12 15.53
CA GLN A 4 33.53 3.18 16.50
C GLN A 4 33.57 4.52 15.78
N TYR A 5 32.52 5.32 15.92
CA TYR A 5 32.55 6.74 15.56
C TYR A 5 33.03 7.54 16.77
N ASN A 6 34.34 7.83 16.81
CA ASN A 6 34.92 8.81 17.73
C ASN A 6 35.27 10.07 16.95
N ALA A 7 34.46 11.12 17.11
CA ALA A 7 34.77 12.46 16.67
C ALA A 7 34.33 13.44 17.78
N LEU A 8 35.30 13.99 18.51
CA LEU A 8 35.06 15.15 19.37
C LEU A 8 35.12 16.39 18.47
N GLU A 9 34.04 17.17 18.43
CA GLU A 9 34.14 18.61 18.21
C GLU A 9 33.67 19.31 19.50
N SER A 10 34.60 20.00 20.15
CA SER A 10 34.32 20.79 21.35
C SER A 10 33.72 22.13 20.94
N PHE A 11 32.40 22.21 20.83
CA PHE A 11 31.72 23.49 20.69
C PHE A 11 31.83 24.29 21.99
N THR A 12 32.60 25.37 21.95
CA THR A 12 32.61 26.39 23.01
C THR A 12 31.27 27.13 23.00
N GLU A 13 30.59 27.09 24.13
CA GLU A 13 29.31 27.74 24.39
C GLU A 13 29.46 29.27 24.41
N ASN A 14 29.27 29.90 23.25
CA ASN A 14 29.19 31.35 23.12
C ASN A 14 27.72 31.77 23.22
N ASP A 15 27.32 32.28 24.38
CA ASP A 15 25.97 32.75 24.65
C ASP A 15 25.70 34.09 23.94
N THR A 16 25.27 34.02 22.69
CA THR A 16 24.71 35.17 21.96
C THR A 16 23.27 34.87 21.54
N THR A 17 22.33 35.39 22.32
CA THR A 17 20.88 35.42 22.05
C THR A 17 20.56 36.10 20.72
N THR A 18 20.75 35.36 19.65
CA THR A 18 20.50 35.79 18.28
C THR A 18 19.03 35.50 18.01
N GLU A 19 18.21 36.53 17.90
CA GLU A 19 16.79 36.40 17.59
C GLU A 19 16.65 35.68 16.23
N VAL A 20 16.36 34.37 16.24
CA VAL A 20 16.19 33.55 15.03
C VAL A 20 14.85 33.91 14.40
N ARG A 21 14.84 35.06 13.75
CA ARG A 21 13.73 35.58 12.95
C ARG A 21 13.44 34.58 11.86
N ALA A 22 12.43 33.73 12.09
CA ALA A 22 12.07 32.64 11.20
C ALA A 22 11.98 33.18 9.76
N PRO A 23 12.64 32.54 8.78
CA PRO A 23 12.73 33.10 7.43
C PRO A 23 11.31 33.22 6.87
N THR A 24 10.86 34.46 6.68
CA THR A 24 9.66 34.77 5.91
C THR A 24 9.94 34.35 4.48
N ALA A 25 9.60 33.10 4.18
CA ALA A 25 9.80 32.50 2.87
C ALA A 25 8.91 33.22 1.87
N ASP A 26 9.47 34.26 1.24
CA ASP A 26 8.83 35.06 0.21
C ASP A 26 8.62 34.19 -1.03
N SER A 27 7.50 33.45 -1.02
CA SER A 27 7.12 32.40 -1.95
C SER A 27 6.71 33.01 -3.29
N SER A 28 7.71 33.58 -3.94
CA SER A 28 7.62 34.52 -5.05
C SER A 28 7.27 33.82 -6.36
N ASN A 29 5.98 33.48 -6.49
CA ASN A 29 5.26 33.34 -7.75
C ASN A 29 5.99 32.53 -8.86
N GLN A 30 6.54 31.35 -8.53
CA GLN A 30 6.85 30.35 -9.57
C GLN A 30 5.54 29.83 -10.19
N LYS A 31 5.01 30.57 -11.16
CA LYS A 31 3.95 30.13 -12.06
C LYS A 31 4.46 28.94 -12.88
N GLN A 32 4.26 27.72 -12.36
CA GLN A 32 4.49 26.51 -13.13
C GLN A 32 3.61 26.50 -14.39
N PRO A 33 4.07 25.87 -15.49
CA PRO A 33 3.32 25.80 -16.75
C PRO A 33 2.06 24.93 -16.59
N SER A 34 0.96 25.56 -16.19
CA SER A 34 -0.34 24.96 -15.84
C SER A 34 -0.98 24.08 -16.93
N ASN A 35 -0.61 24.28 -18.18
CA ASN A 35 -1.40 23.85 -19.35
C ASN A 35 -1.18 22.38 -19.76
N LEU A 36 -0.34 21.63 -19.02
CA LEU A 36 0.01 20.24 -19.33
C LEU A 36 -0.80 19.18 -18.56
N ILE A 37 -1.52 19.57 -17.50
CA ILE A 37 -2.32 18.63 -16.69
C ILE A 37 -3.80 18.74 -17.09
N PRO A 38 -4.51 17.64 -17.41
CA PRO A 38 -5.95 17.67 -17.67
C PRO A 38 -6.73 18.14 -16.43
N SER A 39 -7.70 19.04 -16.60
CA SER A 39 -8.46 19.67 -15.49
C SER A 39 -9.09 18.69 -14.51
N ILE A 40 -9.51 17.50 -14.96
CA ILE A 40 -10.05 16.43 -14.10
C ILE A 40 -9.09 15.92 -13.01
N PHE A 41 -7.77 16.09 -13.20
CA PHE A 41 -6.75 15.73 -12.22
C PHE A 41 -6.22 16.91 -11.40
N ARG A 42 -6.61 18.14 -11.76
CA ARG A 42 -6.12 19.36 -11.11
C ARG A 42 -7.00 19.69 -9.92
N PHE A 43 -6.37 19.88 -8.77
CA PHE A 43 -7.03 20.45 -7.61
C PHE A 43 -6.98 21.98 -7.74
N ASP A 44 -7.72 22.50 -8.72
CA ASP A 44 -7.76 23.91 -9.13
C ASP A 44 -8.74 24.77 -8.29
N ASN A 45 -9.01 24.41 -7.02
CA ASN A 45 -9.48 25.43 -6.06
C ASN A 45 -8.27 26.31 -5.72
N ASP A 46 -8.45 27.64 -5.66
CA ASP A 46 -7.36 28.62 -5.49
C ASP A 46 -6.47 28.41 -4.23
N ASN A 47 -6.95 27.64 -3.25
CA ASN A 47 -6.26 27.35 -1.99
C ASN A 47 -5.67 25.93 -1.89
N SER A 48 -5.86 25.03 -2.87
CA SER A 48 -5.38 23.63 -2.72
C SER A 48 -3.86 23.51 -2.92
N PRO A 49 -3.13 22.77 -2.07
CA PRO A 49 -1.70 22.56 -2.23
C PRO A 49 -1.37 21.74 -3.48
N ILE A 50 -0.25 22.06 -4.15
CA ILE A 50 0.21 21.37 -5.37
C ILE A 50 0.49 19.88 -5.12
N GLU A 51 0.88 19.55 -3.89
CA GLU A 51 1.02 18.19 -3.34
C GLU A 51 -0.22 17.32 -3.57
N ALA A 52 -1.44 17.89 -3.51
CA ALA A 52 -2.67 17.14 -3.76
C ALA A 52 -2.77 16.66 -5.21
N THR A 53 -2.33 17.48 -6.18
CA THR A 53 -2.26 17.08 -7.60
C THR A 53 -1.15 16.03 -7.82
N GLY A 54 -0.03 16.13 -7.10
CA GLY A 54 0.99 15.08 -7.08
C GLY A 54 0.45 13.74 -6.55
N LEU A 55 -0.26 13.74 -5.42
CA LEU A 55 -0.89 12.54 -4.84
C LEU A 55 -2.01 11.97 -5.71
N ALA A 56 -2.71 12.81 -6.49
CA ALA A 56 -3.65 12.37 -7.51
C ALA A 56 -2.95 11.59 -8.65
N LEU A 57 -1.87 12.13 -9.21
CA LEU A 57 -1.08 11.45 -10.25
C LEU A 57 -0.45 10.14 -9.74
N ASN A 58 0.04 10.13 -8.50
CA ASN A 58 0.49 8.91 -7.81
C ASN A 58 -0.66 7.88 -7.69
N SER A 59 -1.88 8.32 -7.40
CA SER A 59 -3.06 7.45 -7.31
C SER A 59 -3.42 6.81 -8.65
N ILE A 60 -3.28 7.53 -9.78
CA ILE A 60 -3.38 6.93 -11.12
C ILE A 60 -2.40 5.76 -11.24
N ALA A 61 -1.11 6.01 -11.00
CA ALA A 61 -0.06 5.01 -11.21
C ALA A 61 -0.16 3.81 -10.26
N ARG A 62 -0.59 4.03 -9.00
CA ARG A 62 -0.92 2.96 -8.04
C ARG A 62 -1.96 1.99 -8.62
N GLY A 63 -2.97 2.50 -9.32
CA GLY A 63 -4.00 1.66 -9.95
C GLY A 63 -3.48 0.88 -11.15
N LEU A 64 -2.66 1.50 -12.02
CA LEU A 64 -2.01 0.83 -13.14
C LEU A 64 -1.07 -0.31 -12.67
N VAL A 65 -0.21 -0.02 -11.69
CA VAL A 65 0.71 -1.01 -11.07
C VAL A 65 -0.06 -2.08 -10.29
N GLY A 66 -1.23 -1.72 -9.74
CA GLY A 66 -2.18 -2.64 -9.11
C GLY A 66 -2.73 -3.68 -10.11
N MET A 67 -3.44 -3.23 -11.14
CA MET A 67 -4.11 -4.13 -12.10
C MET A 67 -3.12 -4.88 -13.00
N SER A 68 -1.95 -4.31 -13.26
CA SER A 68 -0.90 -5.00 -13.97
C SER A 68 -0.25 -6.15 -13.16
N SER A 69 -0.67 -6.40 -11.92
CA SER A 69 -0.41 -7.67 -11.22
C SER A 69 -1.29 -8.82 -11.70
N LEU A 70 -2.55 -8.57 -12.09
CA LEU A 70 -3.51 -9.59 -12.53
C LEU A 70 -3.06 -10.33 -13.78
N PHE A 71 -2.32 -9.67 -14.68
CA PHE A 71 -1.80 -10.28 -15.91
C PHE A 71 -0.36 -10.79 -15.77
N LEU A 72 0.43 -10.23 -14.84
CA LEU A 72 1.78 -10.73 -14.56
C LEU A 72 1.74 -12.06 -13.79
N GLY A 73 0.77 -12.26 -12.89
CA GLY A 73 0.57 -13.52 -12.18
C GLY A 73 0.44 -14.74 -13.12
N PRO A 74 -0.53 -14.75 -14.05
CA PRO A 74 -0.67 -15.78 -15.09
C PRO A 74 0.62 -16.00 -15.88
N ALA A 75 1.28 -14.93 -16.33
CA ALA A 75 2.50 -15.03 -17.12
C ALA A 75 3.67 -15.65 -16.32
N LEU A 76 3.76 -15.38 -15.01
CA LEU A 76 4.75 -16.01 -14.13
C LEU A 76 4.41 -17.48 -13.82
N LEU A 77 3.12 -17.82 -13.66
CA LEU A 77 2.69 -19.21 -13.47
C LEU A 77 3.00 -20.06 -14.72
N ILE A 78 2.68 -19.55 -15.92
CA ILE A 78 3.01 -20.20 -17.19
C ILE A 78 4.53 -20.36 -17.31
N LEU A 79 5.33 -19.31 -17.09
CA LEU A 79 6.80 -19.42 -17.17
C LEU A 79 7.41 -20.37 -16.11
N ALA A 80 6.80 -20.49 -14.94
CA ALA A 80 7.22 -21.46 -13.92
C ALA A 80 6.85 -22.90 -14.31
N GLN A 81 5.73 -23.10 -15.01
CA GLN A 81 5.32 -24.40 -15.56
C GLN A 81 6.12 -24.79 -16.81
N ASP A 82 6.41 -23.85 -17.72
CA ASP A 82 7.33 -24.01 -18.84
C ASP A 82 8.69 -24.54 -18.32
N ALA A 83 9.27 -23.87 -17.32
CA ALA A 83 10.53 -24.25 -16.69
C ALA A 83 10.45 -25.56 -15.89
N ALA A 84 9.29 -25.90 -15.30
CA ALA A 84 9.08 -27.19 -14.63
C ALA A 84 9.14 -28.35 -15.64
N ASN A 85 8.46 -28.19 -16.78
CA ASN A 85 8.43 -29.17 -17.86
C ASN A 85 9.85 -29.37 -18.43
N GLU A 86 10.56 -28.28 -18.73
CA GLU A 86 11.97 -28.33 -19.18
C GLU A 86 12.89 -29.05 -18.17
N ALA A 87 12.74 -28.76 -16.87
CA ALA A 87 13.56 -29.38 -15.82
C ALA A 87 13.21 -30.86 -15.55
N SER A 88 11.96 -31.28 -15.79
CA SER A 88 11.50 -32.65 -15.59
C SER A 88 12.07 -33.67 -16.58
N GLY A 89 12.48 -33.21 -17.78
CA GLY A 89 12.89 -34.09 -18.87
C GLY A 89 11.74 -34.81 -19.59
N CYS A 90 10.47 -34.64 -19.18
CA CYS A 90 9.28 -35.15 -19.89
C CYS A 90 9.00 -34.36 -21.20
N ASN A 91 10.01 -34.31 -22.08
CA ASN A 91 9.96 -33.64 -23.36
C ASN A 91 9.16 -34.50 -24.36
N THR A 92 8.02 -33.99 -24.83
CA THR A 92 6.94 -34.77 -25.48
C THR A 92 7.24 -35.20 -26.92
N THR A 93 8.51 -35.28 -27.31
CA THR A 93 8.97 -35.35 -28.71
C THR A 93 9.09 -36.76 -29.28
N ASN A 94 8.86 -37.82 -28.49
CA ASN A 94 8.98 -39.21 -28.96
C ASN A 94 7.68 -39.69 -29.63
N ASN A 95 7.57 -39.48 -30.95
CA ASN A 95 6.55 -40.11 -31.81
C ASN A 95 6.83 -41.61 -32.05
N ASN A 96 7.12 -42.37 -31.00
CA ASN A 96 7.27 -43.83 -31.07
C ASN A 96 5.96 -44.47 -30.61
N ASP A 97 5.39 -45.38 -31.40
CA ASP A 97 4.05 -45.97 -31.17
C ASP A 97 3.92 -46.86 -29.90
N ASP A 98 4.99 -46.99 -29.11
CA ASP A 98 5.09 -47.90 -27.94
C ASP A 98 4.40 -47.37 -26.66
N GLY A 99 3.23 -46.74 -26.83
CA GLY A 99 2.07 -46.87 -25.94
C GLY A 99 2.08 -46.28 -24.52
N GLN A 100 3.23 -45.96 -23.90
CA GLN A 100 3.26 -45.64 -22.45
C GLN A 100 4.23 -44.51 -22.08
N ASN A 101 3.70 -43.28 -21.99
CA ASN A 101 4.40 -42.13 -21.43
C ASN A 101 4.32 -42.15 -19.89
N ASP A 102 5.26 -42.83 -19.26
CA ASP A 102 5.30 -43.12 -17.81
C ASP A 102 5.60 -41.90 -16.89
N CYS A 103 5.42 -40.66 -17.37
CA CYS A 103 5.40 -39.45 -16.53
C CYS A 103 4.04 -39.28 -15.79
N SER A 104 3.35 -40.38 -15.47
CA SER A 104 1.90 -40.38 -15.20
C SER A 104 1.50 -40.48 -13.71
N ASP A 105 2.21 -41.26 -12.89
CA ASP A 105 1.70 -41.70 -11.59
C ASP A 105 2.54 -41.24 -10.37
N ASP A 106 1.83 -41.04 -9.26
CA ASP A 106 2.26 -40.75 -7.89
C ASP A 106 2.91 -39.37 -7.55
N ASP A 107 2.03 -38.44 -7.18
CA ASP A 107 2.17 -37.27 -6.28
C ASP A 107 3.14 -36.11 -6.59
N ASP A 108 4.27 -36.33 -7.28
CA ASP A 108 5.34 -35.33 -7.46
C ASP A 108 5.22 -34.46 -8.73
N GLU A 109 3.97 -34.12 -9.09
CA GLU A 109 3.58 -33.21 -10.19
C GLU A 109 4.46 -31.94 -10.30
N GLY A 110 5.45 -31.95 -11.20
CA GLY A 110 6.17 -30.76 -11.66
C GLY A 110 6.79 -29.87 -10.57
N ARG A 111 7.20 -30.42 -9.42
CA ARG A 111 7.78 -29.63 -8.32
C ARG A 111 9.13 -29.03 -8.71
N VAL A 112 9.22 -27.70 -8.75
CA VAL A 112 10.51 -27.00 -8.98
C VAL A 112 11.07 -26.54 -7.64
N TYR A 113 12.26 -27.03 -7.29
CA TYR A 113 12.86 -26.85 -5.95
C TYR A 113 11.91 -27.26 -4.80
N GLY A 114 11.09 -28.30 -5.01
CA GLY A 114 10.12 -28.82 -4.03
C GLY A 114 8.78 -28.07 -3.95
N MET A 115 8.64 -26.90 -4.59
CA MET A 115 7.39 -26.13 -4.62
C MET A 115 6.57 -26.45 -5.88
N ARG A 116 5.24 -26.52 -5.74
CA ARG A 116 4.33 -26.57 -6.89
C ARG A 116 4.28 -25.18 -7.56
N PRO A 117 4.32 -25.08 -8.92
CA PRO A 117 4.23 -23.80 -9.62
C PRO A 117 3.00 -22.97 -9.25
N SER A 118 1.85 -23.61 -8.99
CA SER A 118 0.60 -22.94 -8.57
C SER A 118 0.72 -22.17 -7.24
N SER A 119 1.59 -22.63 -6.33
CA SER A 119 1.85 -21.97 -5.04
C SER A 119 2.79 -20.76 -5.15
N LEU A 120 3.59 -20.65 -6.22
CA LEU A 120 4.61 -19.60 -6.42
C LEU A 120 4.02 -18.18 -6.28
N LEU A 121 2.87 -17.92 -6.90
CA LEU A 121 2.25 -16.60 -6.88
C LEU A 121 1.74 -16.23 -5.47
N THR A 122 1.24 -17.21 -4.72
CA THR A 122 0.80 -17.01 -3.33
C THR A 122 1.98 -16.84 -2.37
N ASN A 123 3.05 -17.61 -2.53
CA ASN A 123 4.30 -17.48 -1.77
C ASN A 123 4.92 -16.08 -1.95
N ILE A 124 5.00 -15.57 -3.20
CA ILE A 124 5.46 -14.20 -3.48
C ILE A 124 4.58 -13.17 -2.76
N GLY A 125 3.26 -13.38 -2.72
CA GLY A 125 2.33 -12.53 -1.97
C GLY A 125 2.59 -12.53 -0.46
N VAL A 126 2.77 -13.70 0.15
CA VAL A 126 3.07 -13.87 1.58
C VAL A 126 4.42 -13.24 1.94
N PHE A 127 5.49 -13.54 1.21
CA PHE A 127 6.81 -12.96 1.47
C PHE A 127 6.81 -11.43 1.28
N SER A 128 6.16 -10.90 0.25
CA SER A 128 6.00 -9.45 0.05
C SER A 128 5.20 -8.81 1.20
N GLY A 129 4.15 -9.46 1.69
CA GLY A 129 3.34 -9.00 2.83
C GLY A 129 4.13 -8.97 4.15
N VAL A 130 4.85 -10.04 4.48
CA VAL A 130 5.67 -10.14 5.70
C VAL A 130 6.84 -9.16 5.65
N PHE A 131 7.56 -9.09 4.53
CA PHE A 131 8.65 -8.13 4.32
C PHE A 131 8.15 -6.68 4.41
N SER A 132 6.96 -6.40 3.88
CA SER A 132 6.30 -5.10 4.04
C SER A 132 6.03 -4.78 5.50
N ALA A 133 5.43 -5.71 6.26
CA ALA A 133 5.09 -5.51 7.67
C ALA A 133 6.34 -5.21 8.53
N ILE A 134 7.47 -5.87 8.24
CA ILE A 134 8.75 -5.65 8.92
C ILE A 134 9.37 -4.29 8.57
N LEU A 135 9.20 -3.80 7.33
CA LEU A 135 9.79 -2.52 6.89
C LEU A 135 8.92 -1.29 7.17
N LEU A 136 7.60 -1.44 7.37
CA LEU A 136 6.69 -0.31 7.65
C LEU A 136 7.14 0.56 8.84
N PRO A 137 7.55 0.01 10.01
CA PRO A 137 8.01 0.82 11.14
C PRO A 137 9.30 1.60 10.84
N LEU A 138 10.20 1.00 10.04
CA LEU A 138 11.45 1.64 9.61
C LEU A 138 11.17 2.81 8.67
N PHE A 139 10.30 2.62 7.66
CA PHE A 139 9.93 3.72 6.76
C PHE A 139 9.15 4.83 7.47
N GLY A 140 8.27 4.49 8.42
CA GLY A 140 7.57 5.46 9.26
C GLY A 140 8.55 6.34 10.04
N ALA A 141 9.48 5.72 10.78
CA ALA A 141 10.51 6.46 11.53
C ALA A 141 11.41 7.32 10.62
N ILE A 142 11.79 6.82 9.43
CA ILE A 142 12.58 7.58 8.46
C ILE A 142 11.81 8.82 7.96
N VAL A 143 10.50 8.72 7.72
CA VAL A 143 9.66 9.84 7.26
C VAL A 143 9.38 10.85 8.39
N ASP A 144 9.16 10.38 9.62
CA ASP A 144 8.94 11.22 10.80
C ASP A 144 10.19 12.03 11.19
N HIS A 145 11.37 11.38 11.16
CA HIS A 145 12.58 11.89 11.79
C HIS A 145 13.64 12.47 10.84
N THR A 146 13.49 12.33 9.52
CA THR A 146 14.48 12.88 8.57
C THR A 146 13.91 13.98 7.67
N PRO A 147 14.68 15.06 7.39
CA PRO A 147 14.26 16.09 6.42
C PRO A 147 14.27 15.57 4.97
N HIS A 148 14.77 14.35 4.75
CA HIS A 148 14.94 13.75 3.43
C HIS A 148 13.70 13.00 2.94
N ARG A 149 12.55 13.10 3.62
CA ARG A 149 11.31 12.37 3.28
C ARG A 149 10.92 12.42 1.79
N LYS A 150 11.15 13.53 1.08
CA LYS A 150 10.96 13.63 -0.39
C LYS A 150 11.88 12.68 -1.16
N ALA A 151 13.17 12.66 -0.82
CA ALA A 151 14.13 11.75 -1.43
C ALA A 151 13.79 10.27 -1.11
N ILE A 152 13.34 9.96 0.11
CA ILE A 152 12.88 8.61 0.47
C ILE A 152 11.62 8.22 -0.33
N GLY A 153 10.65 9.12 -0.53
CA GLY A 153 9.50 8.89 -1.40
C GLY A 153 9.89 8.67 -2.86
N GLN A 154 10.82 9.47 -3.38
CA GLN A 154 11.40 9.31 -4.73
C GLN A 154 12.11 7.96 -4.89
N TRP A 155 13.01 7.61 -3.98
CA TRP A 155 13.69 6.32 -3.98
C TRP A 155 12.72 5.15 -3.83
N ALA A 156 11.70 5.27 -2.98
CA ALA A 156 10.66 4.24 -2.84
C ALA A 156 9.88 4.02 -4.16
N ALA A 157 9.54 5.06 -4.90
CA ALA A 157 8.84 4.94 -6.19
C ALA A 157 9.74 4.44 -7.34
N ILE A 158 11.01 4.85 -7.36
CA ILE A 158 12.02 4.25 -8.27
C ILE A 158 12.16 2.75 -7.95
N LEU A 159 12.26 2.41 -6.66
CA LEU A 159 12.41 1.04 -6.21
C LEU A 159 11.14 0.19 -6.39
N LEU A 160 9.93 0.77 -6.34
CA LEU A 160 8.69 0.12 -6.80
C LEU A 160 8.78 -0.26 -8.28
N SER A 161 9.34 0.65 -9.08
CA SER A 161 9.39 0.51 -10.53
C SER A 161 10.36 -0.60 -10.97
N ILE A 162 11.34 -0.91 -10.11
CA ILE A 162 12.29 -2.01 -10.28
C ILE A 162 11.79 -3.29 -9.59
N ILE A 163 11.25 -3.18 -8.36
CA ILE A 163 10.89 -4.28 -7.48
C ILE A 163 9.41 -4.17 -7.06
N LYS A 164 8.54 -4.84 -7.82
CA LYS A 164 7.08 -4.87 -7.61
C LYS A 164 6.65 -5.30 -6.19
N GLY A 165 7.49 -6.08 -5.50
CA GLY A 165 7.27 -6.55 -4.13
C GLY A 165 7.44 -5.49 -3.01
N LEU A 166 7.94 -4.29 -3.31
CA LEU A 166 8.16 -3.22 -2.33
C LEU A 166 7.00 -2.22 -2.19
N LYS A 167 5.85 -2.52 -2.81
CA LYS A 167 4.61 -1.69 -2.90
C LYS A 167 4.27 -0.90 -1.62
N SER A 168 4.50 -1.50 -0.45
CA SER A 168 4.08 -0.96 0.85
C SER A 168 4.94 0.18 1.41
N SER A 169 6.21 0.31 1.02
CA SER A 169 7.07 1.40 1.50
C SER A 169 6.63 2.76 0.93
N HIS A 170 6.41 2.79 -0.38
CA HIS A 170 5.78 3.90 -1.11
C HIS A 170 4.36 4.17 -0.63
N LEU A 171 3.60 3.13 -0.28
CA LEU A 171 2.25 3.27 0.27
C LEU A 171 2.27 4.01 1.63
N CYS A 172 3.23 3.69 2.50
CA CYS A 172 3.46 4.38 3.76
C CYS A 172 3.81 5.86 3.55
N ALA A 173 4.77 6.16 2.66
CA ALA A 173 5.14 7.53 2.33
C ALA A 173 3.94 8.32 1.75
N ALA A 174 3.17 7.71 0.85
CA ALA A 174 1.98 8.34 0.27
C ALA A 174 0.90 8.65 1.31
N TYR A 175 0.65 7.76 2.28
CA TYR A 175 -0.30 8.02 3.35
C TYR A 175 0.21 9.07 4.35
N ALA A 176 1.51 9.08 4.67
CA ALA A 176 2.11 10.15 5.49
C ALA A 176 1.90 11.53 4.86
N TYR A 177 2.21 11.70 3.56
CA TYR A 177 1.93 12.95 2.84
C TYR A 177 0.42 13.29 2.76
N THR A 178 -0.45 12.27 2.67
CA THR A 178 -1.91 12.49 2.65
C THR A 178 -2.45 12.97 4.01
N ALA A 179 -1.73 12.74 5.10
CA ALA A 179 -2.04 13.28 6.42
C ALA A 179 -1.58 14.75 6.62
N GLU A 180 -0.80 15.30 5.69
CA GLU A 180 -0.31 16.69 5.75
C GLU A 180 -1.08 17.65 4.83
N LEU A 181 -1.96 17.14 3.96
CA LEU A 181 -2.69 17.95 2.98
C LEU A 181 -3.69 18.94 3.58
N SER A 182 -4.33 18.58 4.68
CA SER A 182 -5.21 19.46 5.46
C SER A 182 -5.28 18.99 6.90
N ILE A 183 -5.50 19.96 7.80
CA ILE A 183 -5.71 19.76 9.23
C ILE A 183 -7.19 19.44 9.51
N ASP A 184 -8.11 19.80 8.61
CA ASP A 184 -9.53 19.44 8.74
C ASP A 184 -9.75 17.97 8.32
N PRO A 185 -10.19 17.06 9.23
CA PRO A 185 -10.48 15.67 8.88
C PRO A 185 -11.58 15.53 7.82
N LYS A 186 -12.47 16.51 7.66
CA LYS A 186 -13.50 16.53 6.62
C LYS A 186 -12.89 16.78 5.24
N GLU A 187 -12.00 17.76 5.09
CA GLU A 187 -11.22 17.95 3.87
C GLU A 187 -10.33 16.74 3.57
N GLN A 188 -9.61 16.24 4.58
CA GLN A 188 -8.77 15.05 4.45
C GLN A 188 -9.56 13.83 3.95
N THR A 189 -10.80 13.65 4.41
CA THR A 189 -11.73 12.62 3.93
C THR A 189 -12.11 12.84 2.46
N ILE A 190 -12.36 14.09 2.04
CA ILE A 190 -12.66 14.44 0.64
C ILE A 190 -11.44 14.17 -0.27
N TYR A 191 -10.22 14.51 0.16
CA TYR A 191 -8.99 14.17 -0.56
C TYR A 191 -8.83 12.64 -0.71
N ASN A 192 -8.94 11.89 0.40
CA ASN A 192 -8.86 10.42 0.39
C ASN A 192 -9.89 9.77 -0.55
N ALA A 193 -11.15 10.23 -0.52
CA ALA A 193 -12.21 9.73 -1.39
C ALA A 193 -11.92 10.02 -2.88
N ARG A 194 -11.43 11.23 -3.21
CA ARG A 194 -11.02 11.58 -4.57
C ARG A 194 -9.83 10.73 -5.05
N PHE A 195 -8.79 10.56 -4.22
CA PHE A 195 -7.63 9.73 -4.57
C PHE A 195 -8.00 8.27 -4.80
N GLN A 196 -8.88 7.68 -3.98
CA GLN A 196 -9.36 6.32 -4.19
C GLN A 196 -10.27 6.21 -5.42
N THR A 197 -11.07 7.22 -5.73
CA THR A 197 -11.86 7.28 -6.98
C THR A 197 -10.95 7.30 -8.22
N ILE A 198 -9.88 8.11 -8.19
CA ILE A 198 -8.87 8.20 -9.26
C ILE A 198 -8.10 6.88 -9.43
N ASN A 199 -7.68 6.27 -8.32
CA ASN A 199 -7.06 4.94 -8.28
C ASN A 199 -7.99 3.87 -8.89
N TYR A 200 -9.27 3.82 -8.49
CA TYR A 200 -10.24 2.88 -9.04
C TYR A 200 -10.50 3.09 -10.54
N PHE A 201 -10.59 4.35 -10.97
CA PHE A 201 -10.78 4.70 -12.38
C PHE A 201 -9.58 4.30 -13.23
N SER A 202 -8.34 4.49 -12.76
CA SER A 202 -7.15 4.05 -13.50
C SER A 202 -7.02 2.52 -13.53
N MET A 203 -7.41 1.83 -12.46
CA MET A 203 -7.52 0.36 -12.45
C MET A 203 -8.49 -0.13 -13.54
N LEU A 204 -9.70 0.43 -13.59
CA LEU A 204 -10.71 0.08 -14.59
C LEU A 204 -10.26 0.42 -16.02
N ALA A 205 -9.72 1.62 -16.23
CA ALA A 205 -9.25 2.08 -17.55
C ALA A 205 -8.10 1.21 -18.07
N PHE A 206 -7.13 0.84 -17.22
CA PHE A 206 -6.05 -0.08 -17.58
C PHE A 206 -6.59 -1.43 -18.04
N LEU A 207 -7.53 -2.00 -17.30
CA LEU A 207 -8.10 -3.30 -17.62
C LEU A 207 -8.91 -3.26 -18.93
N ILE A 208 -9.67 -2.19 -19.18
CA ILE A 208 -10.34 -1.96 -20.47
C ILE A 208 -9.31 -1.91 -21.61
N VAL A 209 -8.23 -1.13 -21.48
CA VAL A 209 -7.20 -1.01 -22.52
C VAL A 209 -6.51 -2.35 -22.80
N VAL A 210 -6.08 -3.08 -21.76
CA VAL A 210 -5.43 -4.40 -21.93
C VAL A 210 -6.39 -5.42 -22.55
N THR A 211 -7.65 -5.45 -22.10
CA THR A 211 -8.66 -6.39 -22.60
C THR A 211 -9.04 -6.11 -24.05
N LEU A 212 -9.25 -4.84 -24.42
CA LEU A 212 -9.50 -4.44 -25.82
C LEU A 212 -8.29 -4.73 -26.71
N THR A 213 -7.07 -4.43 -26.26
CA THR A 213 -5.84 -4.70 -27.03
C THR A 213 -5.65 -6.20 -27.27
N SER A 214 -5.85 -7.02 -26.24
CA SER A 214 -5.83 -8.50 -26.35
C SER A 214 -6.92 -9.03 -27.29
N SER A 215 -8.12 -8.43 -27.27
CA SER A 215 -9.23 -8.80 -28.16
C SER A 215 -8.96 -8.44 -29.63
N LEU A 216 -8.47 -7.23 -29.89
CA LEU A 216 -8.28 -6.70 -31.24
C LEU A 216 -7.14 -7.42 -31.97
N LEU A 217 -5.99 -7.60 -31.31
CA LEU A 217 -4.79 -8.11 -31.96
C LEU A 217 -4.83 -9.63 -32.23
N HIS A 218 -5.79 -10.38 -31.67
CA HIS A 218 -5.90 -11.85 -31.79
C HIS A 218 -4.61 -12.61 -31.38
N VAL A 219 -3.76 -11.97 -30.59
CA VAL A 219 -2.49 -12.53 -30.11
C VAL A 219 -2.78 -13.49 -28.97
N GLY A 220 -2.72 -14.80 -29.25
CA GLY A 220 -2.80 -15.84 -28.22
C GLY A 220 -1.71 -15.69 -27.15
N ASP A 221 -0.44 -15.65 -27.58
CA ASP A 221 0.69 -15.91 -26.68
C ASP A 221 1.77 -14.82 -26.58
N MET A 222 1.85 -13.87 -27.54
CA MET A 222 2.87 -12.79 -27.48
C MET A 222 2.60 -11.72 -26.39
N VAL A 223 1.69 -11.98 -25.44
CA VAL A 223 1.59 -11.26 -24.17
C VAL A 223 2.97 -11.18 -23.48
N LYS A 224 3.81 -12.23 -23.61
CA LYS A 224 5.19 -12.27 -23.09
C LYS A 224 6.12 -11.14 -23.65
N HIS A 225 5.79 -10.52 -24.80
CA HIS A 225 6.64 -9.51 -25.48
C HIS A 225 6.06 -8.09 -25.52
N GLU A 226 4.79 -7.92 -25.88
CA GLU A 226 4.15 -6.58 -25.96
C GLU A 226 4.00 -5.93 -24.57
N TYR A 227 3.64 -6.74 -23.57
CA TYR A 227 3.40 -6.28 -22.19
C TYR A 227 4.65 -5.62 -21.58
N ARG A 228 5.85 -6.07 -21.96
CA ARG A 228 7.14 -5.50 -21.53
C ARG A 228 7.31 -4.04 -21.97
N LYS A 229 6.81 -3.65 -23.14
CA LYS A 229 6.88 -2.26 -23.63
C LYS A 229 5.93 -1.35 -22.85
N HIS A 230 4.68 -1.79 -22.65
CA HIS A 230 3.68 -1.04 -21.89
C HIS A 230 4.05 -0.90 -20.41
N TRP A 231 4.72 -1.90 -19.83
CA TRP A 231 5.19 -1.91 -18.44
C TRP A 231 6.02 -0.66 -18.09
N HIS A 232 7.00 -0.30 -18.93
CA HIS A 232 7.86 0.86 -18.68
C HIS A 232 7.12 2.21 -18.79
N SER A 233 6.07 2.31 -19.60
CA SER A 233 5.27 3.54 -19.74
C SER A 233 4.51 3.89 -18.45
N SER A 234 4.05 2.86 -17.72
CA SER A 234 3.25 3.02 -16.49
C SER A 234 3.98 3.72 -15.33
N TYR A 235 5.31 3.91 -15.41
CA TYR A 235 6.11 4.47 -14.32
C TYR A 235 6.39 5.98 -14.45
N ALA A 236 6.27 6.55 -15.64
CA ALA A 236 6.49 7.99 -15.84
C ALA A 236 5.56 8.87 -14.95
N PRO A 237 4.27 8.55 -14.74
CA PRO A 237 3.41 9.35 -13.86
C PRO A 237 3.82 9.29 -12.38
N SER A 238 4.30 8.14 -11.88
CA SER A 238 4.83 8.00 -10.51
C SER A 238 6.03 8.91 -10.27
N TYR A 239 6.95 8.96 -11.23
CA TYR A 239 8.15 9.79 -11.14
C TYR A 239 7.80 11.27 -11.22
N LEU A 240 6.93 11.66 -12.16
CA LEU A 240 6.49 13.05 -12.33
C LEU A 240 5.80 13.59 -11.06
N ALA A 241 4.93 12.79 -10.45
CA ALA A 241 4.24 13.13 -9.20
C ALA A 241 5.17 13.52 -8.05
N LEU A 242 6.34 12.87 -7.96
CA LEU A 242 7.32 13.05 -6.88
C LEU A 242 8.38 14.12 -7.17
N LEU A 243 8.40 14.70 -8.37
CA LEU A 243 9.18 15.91 -8.63
C LEU A 243 8.52 17.14 -8.00
N GLY A 244 7.17 17.20 -7.98
CA GLY A 244 6.39 18.38 -7.61
C GLY A 244 6.31 18.72 -6.11
N SER A 245 6.47 17.76 -5.20
CA SER A 245 6.34 18.01 -3.75
C SER A 245 7.40 18.98 -3.20
N GLY A 246 7.06 19.83 -2.24
CA GLY A 246 8.03 20.64 -1.51
C GLY A 246 9.09 19.82 -0.76
N SER A 247 10.21 20.47 -0.39
CA SER A 247 10.99 20.03 0.79
C SER A 247 10.22 20.38 2.06
N SER A 248 10.51 19.72 3.17
CA SER A 248 9.85 20.01 4.45
C SER A 248 10.75 19.58 5.62
N PRO A 249 10.62 20.21 6.80
CA PRO A 249 11.37 19.79 7.98
C PRO A 249 10.95 18.39 8.47
N ALA A 250 11.81 17.75 9.25
CA ALA A 250 11.44 16.57 10.04
C ALA A 250 10.36 16.95 11.07
N LEU A 251 9.45 16.03 11.38
CA LEU A 251 8.34 16.28 12.31
C LEU A 251 8.76 16.13 13.77
N ARG A 252 9.74 15.27 14.08
CA ARG A 252 10.29 15.03 15.42
C ARG A 252 11.78 14.72 15.34
N GLN A 253 12.58 15.15 16.31
CA GLN A 253 13.96 14.67 16.44
C GLN A 253 13.99 13.20 16.87
N VAL A 254 15.09 12.48 16.60
CA VAL A 254 15.27 11.10 17.07
C VAL A 254 15.61 11.13 18.56
N PRO A 255 14.96 10.34 19.44
CA PRO A 255 15.33 10.29 20.84
C PRO A 255 16.77 9.85 21.04
N ASP A 256 17.51 10.54 21.91
CA ASP A 256 18.91 10.23 22.21
C ASP A 256 19.09 8.77 22.63
N ASN A 257 20.17 8.15 22.16
CA ASN A 257 20.47 6.72 22.35
C ASN A 257 19.48 5.74 21.68
N SER A 258 18.62 6.18 20.76
CA SER A 258 17.76 5.29 19.96
C SER A 258 18.15 5.26 18.47
N THR A 259 18.02 4.08 17.84
CA THR A 259 18.15 3.95 16.37
C THR A 259 16.79 4.16 15.71
N LEU A 260 16.75 4.67 14.47
CA LEU A 260 15.50 4.89 13.71
C LEU A 260 14.59 3.64 13.69
N LEU A 261 15.17 2.44 13.53
CA LEU A 261 14.42 1.19 13.58
C LEU A 261 13.79 0.96 14.97
N THR A 262 14.57 1.14 16.05
CA THR A 262 14.07 0.98 17.42
C THR A 262 13.00 2.02 17.75
N ALA A 263 13.16 3.28 17.31
CA ALA A 263 12.18 4.34 17.48
C ALA A 263 10.87 4.00 16.77
N GLY A 264 10.92 3.54 15.51
CA GLY A 264 9.75 3.13 14.74
C GLY A 264 8.98 1.96 15.36
N PHE A 265 9.69 0.89 15.73
CA PHE A 265 9.08 -0.27 16.39
C PHE A 265 8.54 0.08 17.79
N ARG A 266 9.25 0.90 18.58
CA ARG A 266 8.76 1.36 19.89
C ARG A 266 7.50 2.21 19.75
N LYS A 267 7.48 3.19 18.84
CA LYS A 267 6.32 4.07 18.57
C LYS A 267 5.11 3.25 18.12
N LEU A 268 5.28 2.33 17.17
CA LEU A 268 4.20 1.47 16.71
C LEU A 268 3.69 0.54 17.81
N SER A 269 4.61 -0.05 18.60
CA SER A 269 4.23 -0.91 19.72
C SER A 269 3.47 -0.14 20.80
N HIS A 270 3.86 1.09 21.13
CA HIS A 270 3.16 1.93 22.10
C HIS A 270 1.75 2.28 21.60
N THR A 271 1.66 2.87 20.40
CA THR A 271 0.39 3.26 19.77
C THR A 271 -0.56 2.06 19.60
N SER A 272 -0.04 0.89 19.19
CA SER A 272 -0.86 -0.32 19.05
C SER A 272 -1.34 -0.86 20.40
N SER A 273 -0.50 -0.81 21.44
CA SER A 273 -0.87 -1.22 22.79
C SER A 273 -1.98 -0.31 23.35
N GLU A 274 -1.80 1.00 23.21
CA GLU A 274 -2.76 2.02 23.65
C GLU A 274 -4.11 1.86 22.95
N ILE A 275 -4.13 1.70 21.62
CA ILE A 275 -5.37 1.46 20.86
C ILE A 275 -6.10 0.18 21.33
N ILE A 276 -5.36 -0.91 21.56
CA ILE A 276 -5.95 -2.18 22.01
C ILE A 276 -6.54 -2.06 23.42
N GLN A 277 -5.85 -1.36 24.33
CA GLN A 277 -6.26 -1.20 25.73
C GLN A 277 -7.38 -0.17 25.91
N HIS A 278 -7.30 0.99 25.25
CA HIS A 278 -8.11 2.17 25.57
C HIS A 278 -9.15 2.56 24.50
N TRP A 279 -9.05 2.06 23.27
CA TRP A 279 -9.89 2.51 22.14
C TRP A 279 -10.70 1.34 21.55
N ALA A 280 -11.72 0.90 22.30
CA ALA A 280 -12.51 -0.29 21.99
C ALA A 280 -13.19 -0.28 20.59
N PRO A 281 -13.79 0.82 20.10
CA PRO A 281 -14.33 0.86 18.74
C PRO A 281 -13.22 0.73 17.67
N LEU A 282 -12.09 1.43 17.89
CA LEU A 282 -10.97 1.51 16.95
C LEU A 282 -10.25 0.17 16.79
N ARG A 283 -10.03 -0.60 17.87
CA ARG A 283 -9.44 -1.94 17.76
C ARG A 283 -10.32 -2.91 16.98
N TYR A 284 -11.64 -2.86 17.11
CA TYR A 284 -12.54 -3.73 16.34
C TYR A 284 -12.64 -3.29 14.88
N PHE A 285 -12.62 -1.98 14.61
CA PHE A 285 -12.46 -1.46 13.25
C PHE A 285 -11.16 -1.96 12.61
N LEU A 286 -10.01 -1.80 13.27
CA LEU A 286 -8.71 -2.25 12.77
C LEU A 286 -8.59 -3.77 12.61
N LEU A 287 -9.26 -4.57 13.46
CA LEU A 287 -9.33 -6.03 13.31
C LEU A 287 -10.25 -6.46 12.16
N SER A 288 -11.42 -5.82 12.00
CA SER A 288 -12.29 -6.03 10.84
C SER A 288 -11.53 -5.77 9.55
N VAL A 289 -10.89 -4.60 9.48
CA VAL A 289 -9.94 -4.19 8.46
C VAL A 289 -8.89 -5.30 8.26
N MET A 290 -8.16 -5.74 9.28
CA MET A 290 -7.12 -6.75 9.11
C MET A 290 -7.60 -8.07 8.46
N LEU A 291 -8.87 -8.46 8.59
CA LEU A 291 -9.45 -9.63 7.91
C LEU A 291 -10.00 -9.32 6.50
N SER A 292 -10.55 -8.12 6.27
CA SER A 292 -11.35 -7.76 5.09
C SER A 292 -10.56 -7.74 3.78
N GLU A 293 -9.63 -6.82 3.56
CA GLU A 293 -8.79 -6.84 2.34
C GLU A 293 -7.79 -7.99 2.35
N SER A 294 -7.58 -8.67 3.49
CA SER A 294 -6.83 -9.92 3.51
C SER A 294 -7.56 -10.97 2.66
N ALA A 295 -8.88 -11.07 2.81
CA ALA A 295 -9.70 -11.87 1.90
C ALA A 295 -9.73 -11.30 0.47
N THR A 296 -9.82 -9.98 0.27
CA THR A 296 -9.83 -9.36 -1.08
C THR A 296 -8.52 -9.59 -1.85
N GLY A 297 -7.37 -9.42 -1.21
CA GLY A 297 -6.04 -9.63 -1.78
C GLY A 297 -5.80 -11.10 -2.12
N ALA A 298 -6.24 -12.01 -1.25
CA ALA A 298 -6.23 -13.44 -1.51
C ALA A 298 -7.15 -13.81 -2.68
N LEU A 299 -8.40 -13.36 -2.65
CA LEU A 299 -9.43 -13.64 -3.67
C LEU A 299 -8.94 -13.28 -5.07
N SER A 300 -8.24 -12.14 -5.22
CA SER A 300 -7.59 -11.74 -6.47
C SER A 300 -6.61 -12.80 -6.99
N THR A 301 -5.65 -13.21 -6.17
CA THR A 301 -4.65 -14.23 -6.52
C THR A 301 -5.29 -15.60 -6.75
N ILE A 302 -6.12 -16.06 -5.81
CA ILE A 302 -6.77 -17.37 -5.81
C ILE A 302 -7.71 -17.52 -7.01
N SER A 303 -8.55 -16.52 -7.29
CA SER A 303 -9.45 -16.54 -8.44
C SER A 303 -8.67 -16.59 -9.74
N THR A 304 -7.52 -15.90 -9.82
CA THR A 304 -6.64 -15.96 -11.00
C THR A 304 -6.06 -17.36 -11.19
N THR A 305 -5.47 -17.96 -10.15
CA THR A 305 -4.93 -19.33 -10.18
C THR A 305 -6.02 -20.36 -10.52
N TYR A 306 -7.22 -20.22 -9.95
CA TYR A 306 -8.36 -21.11 -10.20
C TYR A 306 -8.90 -21.01 -11.63
N MET A 307 -9.05 -19.79 -12.17
CA MET A 307 -9.49 -19.59 -13.57
C MET A 307 -8.50 -20.20 -14.57
N ILE A 308 -7.21 -20.12 -14.30
CA ILE A 308 -6.17 -20.77 -15.13
C ILE A 308 -6.27 -22.30 -14.98
N HIS A 309 -5.97 -22.85 -13.80
CA HIS A 309 -5.70 -24.29 -13.67
C HIS A 309 -6.96 -25.17 -13.57
N VAL A 310 -8.09 -24.65 -13.08
CA VAL A 310 -9.32 -25.44 -12.89
C VAL A 310 -10.35 -25.19 -13.99
N LEU A 311 -10.41 -23.97 -14.53
CA LEU A 311 -11.34 -23.61 -15.60
C LEU A 311 -10.69 -23.53 -16.99
N ASN A 312 -9.36 -23.66 -17.11
CA ASN A 312 -8.59 -23.55 -18.36
C ASN A 312 -8.91 -22.26 -19.14
N MET A 313 -9.16 -21.15 -18.43
CA MET A 313 -9.55 -19.88 -19.04
C MET A 313 -8.35 -19.11 -19.58
N THR A 314 -8.53 -18.52 -20.75
CA THR A 314 -7.50 -17.69 -21.38
C THR A 314 -7.36 -16.33 -20.69
N SER A 315 -6.21 -15.67 -20.86
CA SER A 315 -5.93 -14.35 -20.29
C SER A 315 -6.98 -13.28 -20.64
N SER A 316 -7.61 -13.35 -21.82
CA SER A 316 -8.70 -12.44 -22.22
C SER A 316 -10.01 -12.74 -21.51
N GLN A 317 -10.36 -14.02 -21.31
CA GLN A 317 -11.52 -14.44 -20.53
C GLN A 317 -11.40 -14.03 -19.06
N ILE A 318 -10.21 -14.21 -18.47
CA ILE A 318 -9.86 -13.70 -17.13
C ILE A 318 -10.03 -12.17 -17.06
N GLY A 319 -9.59 -11.45 -18.11
CA GLY A 319 -9.83 -10.02 -18.28
C GLY A 319 -11.31 -9.64 -18.23
N TYR A 320 -12.18 -10.32 -19.00
CA TYR A 320 -13.62 -10.06 -18.98
C TYR A 320 -14.25 -10.34 -17.61
N VAL A 321 -13.86 -11.42 -16.92
CA VAL A 321 -14.38 -11.72 -15.57
C VAL A 321 -14.02 -10.61 -14.59
N PHE A 322 -12.76 -10.17 -14.56
CA PHE A 322 -12.36 -9.03 -13.72
C PHE A 322 -13.03 -7.72 -14.13
N LEU A 323 -13.29 -7.48 -15.43
CA LEU A 323 -14.07 -6.31 -15.88
C LEU A 323 -15.48 -6.33 -15.27
N CYS A 324 -16.18 -7.47 -15.34
CA CYS A 324 -17.50 -7.64 -14.75
C CYS A 324 -17.49 -7.46 -13.22
N VAL A 325 -16.49 -8.00 -12.52
CA VAL A 325 -16.32 -7.81 -11.07
C VAL A 325 -16.08 -6.34 -10.72
N PHE A 326 -15.27 -5.60 -11.48
CA PHE A 326 -15.04 -4.17 -11.24
C PHE A 326 -16.26 -3.30 -11.59
N VAL A 327 -17.04 -3.65 -12.61
CA VAL A 327 -18.31 -2.94 -12.89
C VAL A 327 -19.35 -3.22 -11.79
N ALA A 328 -19.45 -4.46 -11.30
CA ALA A 328 -20.30 -4.81 -10.17
C ALA A 328 -19.81 -4.21 -8.83
N GLY A 329 -18.52 -3.94 -8.69
CA GLY A 329 -17.94 -3.24 -7.54
C GLY A 329 -18.38 -1.77 -7.41
N ILE A 330 -18.79 -1.12 -8.49
CA ILE A 330 -19.22 0.30 -8.48
C ILE A 330 -20.46 0.51 -7.57
N PRO A 331 -21.59 -0.21 -7.72
CA PRO A 331 -22.68 -0.14 -6.75
C PRO A 331 -22.29 -0.69 -5.37
N GLY A 332 -21.41 -1.71 -5.31
CA GLY A 332 -20.93 -2.28 -4.04
C GLY A 332 -20.15 -1.31 -3.16
N SER A 333 -19.36 -0.41 -3.74
CA SER A 333 -18.58 0.61 -3.00
C SER A 333 -19.45 1.69 -2.33
N LYS A 334 -20.75 1.77 -2.64
CA LYS A 334 -21.72 2.56 -1.87
C LYS A 334 -22.27 1.83 -0.64
N LEU A 335 -21.87 0.57 -0.41
CA LEU A 335 -22.41 -0.28 0.66
C LEU A 335 -21.35 -0.78 1.67
N VAL A 336 -20.08 -0.97 1.29
CA VAL A 336 -19.01 -1.51 2.17
C VAL A 336 -17.63 -0.93 1.84
N TRP A 337 -16.75 -0.68 2.84
CA TRP A 337 -15.37 -0.19 2.63
C TRP A 337 -14.36 -0.58 3.75
N THR A 338 -13.09 -0.81 3.36
CA THR A 338 -11.78 -0.60 4.05
C THR A 338 -10.93 -1.82 4.51
N GLY A 339 -9.67 -1.85 4.01
CA GLY A 339 -8.39 -2.41 4.54
C GLY A 339 -8.40 -3.90 4.92
N ILE A 340 -7.33 -4.65 5.24
CA ILE A 340 -5.85 -4.66 5.06
C ILE A 340 -5.44 -6.15 4.79
N LEU A 341 -4.29 -6.45 4.14
CA LEU A 341 -4.18 -7.36 2.96
C LEU A 341 -3.60 -8.82 3.03
N TRP A 342 -3.16 -9.43 4.14
CA TRP A 342 -2.21 -10.58 4.08
C TRP A 342 -2.59 -11.99 4.60
N VAL A 343 -3.72 -12.25 5.27
CA VAL A 343 -3.91 -13.55 6.00
C VAL A 343 -4.46 -14.74 5.17
N PRO A 344 -5.57 -14.66 4.41
CA PRO A 344 -6.03 -15.75 3.55
C PRO A 344 -5.19 -16.13 2.33
N PRO A 345 -4.27 -15.31 1.77
CA PRO A 345 -3.31 -15.83 0.80
C PRO A 345 -2.48 -16.96 1.44
N PHE A 346 -2.00 -16.72 2.68
CA PHE A 346 -1.26 -17.72 3.46
C PHE A 346 -2.12 -18.94 3.81
N LEU A 347 -3.36 -18.75 4.27
CA LEU A 347 -4.25 -19.88 4.55
C LEU A 347 -4.54 -20.70 3.29
N PHE A 348 -4.73 -20.06 2.13
CA PHE A 348 -4.92 -20.77 0.87
C PHE A 348 -3.65 -21.51 0.43
N THR A 349 -2.46 -20.90 0.53
CA THR A 349 -1.18 -21.60 0.28
C THR A 349 -1.08 -22.85 1.15
N PHE A 350 -1.32 -22.71 2.45
CA PHE A 350 -1.25 -23.82 3.39
C PHE A 350 -2.23 -24.94 3.04
N LEU A 351 -3.49 -24.61 2.73
CA LEU A 351 -4.50 -25.55 2.27
C LEU A 351 -4.10 -26.24 0.95
N ASN A 352 -3.52 -25.51 -0.01
CA ASN A 352 -3.10 -26.03 -1.31
C ASN A 352 -1.88 -26.98 -1.21
N GLU A 353 -0.91 -26.67 -0.34
CA GLU A 353 0.26 -27.51 -0.09
C GLU A 353 -0.08 -28.81 0.66
N ILE A 354 -1.06 -28.81 1.58
CA ILE A 354 -1.58 -30.05 2.21
C ILE A 354 -2.56 -30.83 1.31
N GLY A 355 -2.70 -30.47 0.03
CA GLY A 355 -3.57 -31.15 -0.92
C GLY A 355 -5.08 -30.95 -0.70
N ALA A 356 -5.48 -29.97 0.12
CA ALA A 356 -6.90 -29.68 0.33
C ALA A 356 -7.52 -29.03 -0.92
N SER A 357 -8.73 -29.47 -1.29
CA SER A 357 -9.45 -28.96 -2.48
C SER A 357 -9.53 -27.43 -2.48
N MET A 358 -9.27 -26.79 -3.63
CA MET A 358 -9.42 -25.34 -3.80
C MET A 358 -10.82 -24.80 -3.43
N ARG A 359 -11.85 -25.66 -3.41
CA ARG A 359 -13.20 -25.32 -2.90
C ARG A 359 -13.20 -24.99 -1.41
N ILE A 360 -12.37 -25.69 -0.61
CA ILE A 360 -12.14 -25.40 0.82
C ILE A 360 -11.37 -24.08 0.95
N GLY A 361 -10.36 -23.88 0.10
CA GLY A 361 -9.61 -22.61 0.01
C GLY A 361 -10.52 -21.40 -0.25
N LEU A 362 -11.36 -21.46 -1.29
CA LEU A 362 -12.37 -20.43 -1.57
C LEU A 362 -13.41 -20.30 -0.46
N GLY A 363 -13.88 -21.42 0.11
CA GLY A 363 -14.80 -21.43 1.25
C GLY A 363 -14.22 -20.70 2.47
N SER A 364 -12.92 -20.82 2.72
CA SER A 364 -12.25 -20.17 3.85
C SER A 364 -12.32 -18.63 3.78
N LEU A 365 -12.33 -18.03 2.58
CA LEU A 365 -12.45 -16.56 2.41
C LEU A 365 -13.74 -16.01 3.02
N ASN A 366 -14.82 -16.78 2.99
CA ASN A 366 -16.10 -16.39 3.59
C ASN A 366 -16.01 -16.31 5.13
N LEU A 367 -15.12 -17.08 5.77
CA LEU A 367 -14.88 -16.97 7.22
C LEU A 367 -14.16 -15.67 7.58
N PHE A 368 -13.30 -15.15 6.69
CA PHE A 368 -12.63 -13.87 6.88
C PHE A 368 -13.57 -12.68 6.65
N PHE A 369 -14.40 -12.73 5.60
CA PHE A 369 -15.45 -11.72 5.40
C PHE A 369 -16.50 -11.76 6.52
N ALA A 370 -16.92 -12.93 6.99
CA ALA A 370 -17.82 -13.07 8.13
C ALA A 370 -17.18 -12.58 9.43
N GLY A 371 -15.93 -12.93 9.71
CA GLY A 371 -15.17 -12.45 10.87
C GLY A 371 -15.00 -10.92 10.84
N GLY A 372 -14.69 -10.35 9.67
CA GLY A 372 -14.66 -8.90 9.46
C GLY A 372 -16.01 -8.26 9.78
N PHE A 373 -17.10 -8.79 9.23
CA PHE A 373 -18.46 -8.30 9.50
C PHE A 373 -18.88 -8.41 10.97
N VAL A 374 -18.48 -9.49 11.67
CA VAL A 374 -18.67 -9.62 13.12
C VAL A 374 -17.91 -8.53 13.86
N PHE A 375 -16.65 -8.26 13.52
CA PHE A 375 -15.90 -7.17 14.15
C PHE A 375 -16.46 -5.78 13.82
N LEU A 376 -16.99 -5.53 12.61
CA LEU A 376 -17.74 -4.31 12.30
C LEU A 376 -18.96 -4.14 13.23
N LYS A 377 -19.70 -5.24 13.50
CA LYS A 377 -20.83 -5.23 14.43
C LYS A 377 -20.42 -5.05 15.90
N MET A 378 -19.15 -5.25 16.25
CA MET A 378 -18.60 -5.00 17.58
C MET A 378 -18.07 -3.58 17.78
N ILE A 379 -18.07 -2.70 16.77
CA ILE A 379 -17.60 -1.31 16.89
C ILE A 379 -18.49 -0.50 17.87
N GLY A 380 -19.79 -0.79 17.94
CA GLY A 380 -20.78 0.01 18.67
C GLY A 380 -21.48 1.02 17.76
N ASP A 381 -22.07 2.08 18.35
CA ASP A 381 -22.47 3.25 17.56
C ASP A 381 -21.22 4.07 17.16
N TYR A 382 -21.27 4.68 15.98
CA TYR A 382 -20.22 5.60 15.55
C TYR A 382 -20.25 6.90 16.36
N GLN A 383 -21.43 7.37 16.77
CA GLN A 383 -21.55 8.60 17.55
C GLN A 383 -20.94 8.44 18.95
N ASP A 384 -21.19 7.32 19.63
CA ASP A 384 -20.56 6.99 20.92
C ASP A 384 -19.02 7.05 20.83
N ALA A 385 -18.45 6.54 19.73
CA ALA A 385 -17.01 6.55 19.49
C ALA A 385 -16.45 7.96 19.23
N VAL A 386 -17.19 8.82 18.53
CA VAL A 386 -16.84 10.23 18.30
C VAL A 386 -16.94 11.01 19.60
N ASP A 387 -18.03 10.86 20.35
CA ASP A 387 -18.28 11.59 21.60
C ASP A 387 -17.26 11.17 22.69
N PHE A 388 -16.88 9.89 22.74
CA PHE A 388 -15.77 9.41 23.57
C PHE A 388 -14.45 10.10 23.21
N ALA A 389 -14.09 10.17 21.93
CA ALA A 389 -12.87 10.83 21.47
C ALA A 389 -12.85 12.33 21.80
N LEU A 390 -13.98 13.02 21.58
CA LEU A 390 -14.15 14.44 21.93
C LEU A 390 -14.06 14.68 23.43
N SER A 391 -14.69 13.83 24.26
CA SER A 391 -14.68 13.97 25.73
C SER A 391 -13.25 13.93 26.31
N ARG A 392 -12.37 13.11 25.73
CA ARG A 392 -10.95 13.03 26.11
C ARG A 392 -10.13 14.23 25.65
N GLY A 393 -10.42 14.76 24.46
CA GLY A 393 -9.71 15.92 23.91
C GLY A 393 -9.93 17.24 24.67
N VAL A 394 -10.98 17.33 25.49
CA VAL A 394 -11.34 18.55 26.25
C VAL A 394 -10.86 18.51 27.71
N GLY A 395 -10.54 17.33 28.26
CA GLY A 395 -10.21 17.15 29.69
C GLY A 395 -8.72 17.18 30.07
N GLY A 396 -7.82 17.50 29.14
CA GLY A 396 -6.36 17.34 29.33
C GLY A 396 -5.66 18.40 30.19
N ASP A 397 -5.89 19.69 29.90
CA ASP A 397 -5.16 20.82 30.50
C ASP A 397 -5.67 21.18 31.93
N GLY A 398 -5.97 20.18 32.75
CA GLY A 398 -6.85 20.31 33.91
C GLY A 398 -6.24 20.81 35.23
N ASP A 399 -5.04 20.33 35.61
CA ASP A 399 -4.52 20.56 36.98
C ASP A 399 -2.97 20.60 37.10
N ASP A 400 -2.24 20.70 35.98
CA ASP A 400 -0.79 20.92 36.04
C ASP A 400 -0.50 22.37 36.44
N THR A 401 -0.38 22.59 37.76
CA THR A 401 -0.21 23.91 38.39
C THR A 401 1.20 24.49 38.19
N TRP A 402 1.71 24.50 36.96
CA TRP A 402 3.00 25.08 36.61
C TRP A 402 2.96 26.61 36.77
N SER A 403 3.32 27.05 37.98
CA SER A 403 3.40 28.46 38.40
C SER A 403 4.56 29.23 37.75
N SER A 404 4.72 29.11 36.42
CA SER A 404 5.61 29.97 35.64
C SER A 404 4.86 31.24 35.22
N LYS A 405 4.70 32.13 36.20
CA LYS A 405 4.05 33.43 36.08
C LYS A 405 4.96 34.41 35.34
N ASP A 406 5.04 34.29 34.01
CA ASP A 406 5.70 35.28 33.18
C ASP A 406 4.90 35.69 31.94
N SER A 407 4.99 36.98 31.63
CA SER A 407 4.13 37.67 30.65
C SER A 407 4.52 37.35 29.20
N CYS A 408 3.54 37.02 28.36
CA CYS A 408 3.68 37.08 26.90
C CYS A 408 2.49 37.85 26.32
N ASP A 409 2.80 38.87 25.53
CA ASP A 409 1.86 39.88 25.02
C ASP A 409 1.11 39.39 23.75
N GLY A 410 0.07 40.13 23.35
CA GLY A 410 -0.89 39.72 22.34
C GLY A 410 -0.32 39.58 20.93
N SER A 411 -0.25 38.35 20.43
CA SER A 411 -0.04 38.03 19.02
C SER A 411 -1.02 36.94 18.56
N ASN A 412 -1.88 37.27 17.60
CA ASN A 412 -2.90 36.37 17.05
C ASN A 412 -2.32 35.34 16.06
N GLY A 413 -1.25 34.65 16.47
CA GLY A 413 -0.81 33.43 15.80
C GLY A 413 -1.80 32.30 16.08
N ALA A 414 -2.41 31.73 15.04
CA ALA A 414 -3.27 30.57 15.19
C ALA A 414 -2.45 29.40 15.78
N LYS A 415 -2.62 29.12 17.08
CA LYS A 415 -2.00 27.96 17.74
C LYS A 415 -2.36 26.72 16.93
N ARG A 416 -1.34 25.98 16.47
CA ARG A 416 -1.55 24.60 16.00
C ARG A 416 -2.25 23.84 17.11
N LEU A 417 -3.29 23.09 16.77
CA LEU A 417 -3.73 21.95 17.57
C LEU A 417 -2.66 20.86 17.47
N SER A 418 -1.57 21.04 18.21
CA SER A 418 -0.80 19.91 18.70
C SER A 418 -1.76 19.05 19.51
N LEU A 419 -2.02 17.82 19.04
CA LEU A 419 -2.64 16.81 19.89
C LEU A 419 -1.86 16.78 21.21
N PRO A 420 -2.50 17.01 22.37
CA PRO A 420 -1.83 16.92 23.66
C PRO A 420 -1.28 15.52 23.87
N GLU A 421 -0.34 15.41 24.80
CA GLU A 421 0.67 14.35 24.84
C GLU A 421 0.11 12.93 24.96
N LEU A 422 -0.06 12.29 23.80
CA LEU A 422 -0.02 10.84 23.63
C LEU A 422 1.44 10.43 23.41
N THR A 423 2.18 10.38 24.51
CA THR A 423 3.62 10.09 24.62
C THR A 423 3.89 8.64 25.03
#